data_AF-A0A2T1G9M1-F1
#
_entry.id   AF-A0A2T1G9M1-F1
#
_cell.length_a   1.000
_cell.length_b   1.000
_cell.length_c   1.000
_cell.angle_alpha   90.00
_cell.angle_beta   90.00
_cell.angle_gamma   90.00
#
_symmetry.space_group_name_H-M   'P 1'
#
loop_
_entity.id
_entity.type
_entity.pdbx_description
1 polymer ?
#
loop_
_entity_poly.entity_id
_entity_poly.type
_entity_poly.pdbx_seq_one_letter_code
_entity_poly.pdbx_strand_id
1 'polypeptide(L)'
;MANALAGSDILTGTSTNTGIYNSGTINTGDGSDIITGTSTSVGGGGIFNFAGIFNFGTNAIIDTGTGSDRITATGSFGIYNSGTINTGTGRDIITITGNGNGVGIYNDGGNINTGDDNDTITVANGIGGNGIYNSGSINTGDGNDIINSTGGIGDLGSVGIYNSRGIINTGTGSDIITGTSNNYGIYNTGTINTGDGSDIITGTSTTGGGYGIYNDGTIDTGAGNDIIIGTSNNYGIYNNGTIDTGNGEDSLIADGGFSGSGSVLLGNGKDYLKGFGSGSFDGGNGKDALELTSGSYTVGISATGVNFTKGSIIMNTSGFEELIAGNTKYDFSRLTNGQTISVV
;
A
#
# COMPACT_ATOMS: atom_id res chain seq x y z
N MET A 1 -17.52 -26.18 -12.43
CA MET A 1 -18.09 -26.20 -11.08
C MET A 1 -17.41 -27.31 -10.31
N ALA A 2 -16.50 -26.95 -9.42
CA ALA A 2 -15.99 -27.85 -8.40
C ALA A 2 -16.68 -27.42 -7.11
N ASN A 3 -17.41 -28.34 -6.47
CA ASN A 3 -18.06 -28.10 -5.18
C ASN A 3 -17.57 -29.22 -4.27
N ALA A 4 -16.81 -28.86 -3.25
CA ALA A 4 -16.27 -29.83 -2.31
C ALA A 4 -17.24 -30.05 -1.13
N LEU A 5 -16.94 -31.02 -0.27
CA LEU A 5 -17.83 -31.47 0.81
C LEU A 5 -17.32 -30.88 2.12
N ALA A 6 -18.19 -30.66 3.11
CA ALA A 6 -17.79 -30.14 4.42
C ALA A 6 -16.51 -30.79 5.00
N GLY A 7 -15.56 -29.95 5.42
CA GLY A 7 -14.23 -30.35 5.93
C GLY A 7 -13.10 -29.66 5.16
N SER A 8 -11.85 -29.90 5.60
CA SER A 8 -10.66 -29.36 4.92
C SER A 8 -10.42 -30.01 3.56
N ASP A 9 -10.51 -29.21 2.51
CA ASP A 9 -10.34 -29.61 1.12
C ASP A 9 -9.00 -29.18 0.53
N ILE A 10 -8.55 -29.93 -0.48
CA ILE A 10 -7.31 -29.64 -1.22
C ILE A 10 -7.59 -29.66 -2.71
N LEU A 11 -7.50 -28.50 -3.35
CA LEU A 11 -7.55 -28.35 -4.80
C LEU A 11 -6.17 -28.00 -5.34
N THR A 12 -5.64 -28.83 -6.24
CA THR A 12 -4.34 -28.59 -6.88
C THR A 12 -4.49 -28.62 -8.40
N GLY A 13 -3.84 -27.67 -9.08
CA GLY A 13 -3.76 -27.61 -10.53
C GLY A 13 -2.36 -27.23 -10.98
N THR A 14 -1.73 -28.09 -11.79
CA THR A 14 -0.39 -27.86 -12.34
C THR A 14 -0.43 -28.00 -13.85
N SER A 15 0.07 -27.00 -14.57
CA SER A 15 0.10 -26.96 -16.02
C SER A 15 1.32 -26.19 -16.52
N THR A 16 1.62 -26.30 -17.81
CA THR A 16 2.58 -25.39 -18.46
C THR A 16 1.98 -24.03 -18.72
N ASN A 17 0.65 -23.92 -18.85
CA ASN A 17 -0.02 -22.66 -19.13
C ASN A 17 -0.66 -22.11 -17.86
N THR A 18 -1.84 -22.60 -17.51
CA THR A 18 -2.59 -22.12 -16.35
C THR A 18 -2.75 -23.25 -15.36
N GLY A 19 -2.31 -23.05 -14.11
CA GLY A 19 -2.43 -24.06 -13.06
C GLY A 19 -3.88 -24.40 -12.76
N ILE A 20 -4.66 -23.39 -12.36
CA ILE A 20 -6.11 -23.46 -12.17
C ILE A 20 -6.77 -22.40 -13.04
N TYR A 21 -7.64 -22.82 -13.96
CA TYR A 21 -8.47 -21.93 -14.76
C TYR A 21 -9.91 -21.99 -14.26
N ASN A 22 -10.44 -20.87 -13.78
CA ASN A 22 -11.81 -20.73 -13.34
C ASN A 22 -12.56 -19.68 -14.17
N SER A 23 -13.74 -20.05 -14.64
CA SER A 23 -14.69 -19.15 -15.33
C SER A 23 -16.13 -19.33 -14.83
N GLY A 24 -16.28 -20.08 -13.72
CA GLY A 24 -17.54 -20.32 -13.03
C GLY A 24 -17.27 -20.37 -11.53
N THR A 25 -17.83 -21.34 -10.82
CA THR A 25 -17.64 -21.44 -9.36
C THR A 25 -16.69 -22.57 -8.97
N ILE A 26 -15.71 -22.23 -8.14
CA ILE A 26 -14.97 -23.13 -7.26
C ILE A 26 -15.43 -22.79 -5.83
N ASN A 27 -16.04 -23.74 -5.14
CA ASN A 27 -16.43 -23.60 -3.74
C ASN A 27 -15.87 -24.79 -2.97
N THR A 28 -15.04 -24.55 -1.96
CA THR A 28 -14.47 -25.60 -1.11
C THR A 28 -15.29 -25.86 0.17
N GLY A 29 -16.17 -24.93 0.57
CA GLY A 29 -17.11 -25.13 1.68
C GLY A 29 -16.54 -24.64 3.01
N ASP A 30 -16.95 -25.23 4.13
CA ASP A 30 -16.36 -24.90 5.44
C ASP A 30 -15.18 -25.84 5.71
N GLY A 31 -14.07 -25.33 6.23
CA GLY A 31 -12.86 -26.10 6.51
C GLY A 31 -11.63 -25.22 6.45
N SER A 32 -10.47 -25.76 6.85
CA SER A 32 -9.19 -25.14 6.47
C SER A 32 -8.75 -25.70 5.13
N ASP A 33 -9.05 -24.97 4.06
CA ASP A 33 -8.91 -25.40 2.68
C ASP A 33 -7.62 -24.92 2.05
N ILE A 34 -7.15 -25.67 1.04
CA ILE A 34 -5.94 -25.36 0.31
C ILE A 34 -6.22 -25.36 -1.19
N ILE A 35 -6.04 -24.21 -1.83
CA ILE A 35 -6.06 -24.07 -3.28
C ILE A 35 -4.63 -23.79 -3.76
N THR A 36 -4.10 -24.64 -4.64
CA THR A 36 -2.76 -24.46 -5.21
C THR A 36 -2.79 -24.50 -6.73
N GLY A 37 -2.49 -23.37 -7.37
CA GLY A 37 -2.36 -23.25 -8.82
C GLY A 37 -0.91 -23.01 -9.24
N THR A 38 -0.35 -23.89 -10.07
CA THR A 38 1.03 -23.78 -10.57
C THR A 38 1.07 -23.80 -12.09
N SER A 39 1.53 -22.69 -12.68
CA SER A 39 2.06 -22.64 -14.04
C SER A 39 3.57 -22.86 -14.00
N THR A 40 4.10 -23.79 -14.79
CA THR A 40 5.54 -24.07 -14.88
C THR A 40 6.25 -23.29 -15.99
N SER A 41 5.51 -22.61 -16.87
CA SER A 41 6.11 -21.80 -17.93
C SER A 41 6.37 -20.38 -17.46
N VAL A 42 7.54 -19.87 -17.81
CA VAL A 42 7.86 -18.44 -17.77
C VAL A 42 7.40 -17.83 -19.09
N GLY A 43 6.25 -17.15 -19.08
CA GLY A 43 5.78 -16.41 -20.26
C GLY A 43 6.76 -15.29 -20.63
N GLY A 44 7.11 -15.18 -21.91
CA GLY A 44 7.61 -13.92 -22.46
C GLY A 44 6.50 -12.86 -22.38
N GLY A 45 6.85 -11.63 -22.01
CA GLY A 45 5.91 -10.58 -21.58
C GLY A 45 4.60 -10.46 -22.35
N GLY A 46 3.49 -10.35 -21.63
CA GLY A 46 2.19 -9.89 -22.14
C GLY A 46 1.15 -10.97 -22.49
N ILE A 47 1.46 -12.26 -22.37
CA ILE A 47 0.47 -13.32 -22.61
C ILE A 47 -0.14 -13.77 -21.26
N PHE A 48 -1.42 -13.43 -21.03
CA PHE A 48 -2.17 -13.71 -19.79
C PHE A 48 -2.40 -15.21 -19.48
N ASN A 49 -1.96 -16.12 -20.35
CA ASN A 49 -2.23 -17.56 -20.24
C ASN A 49 -1.27 -18.32 -19.30
N PHE A 50 -0.36 -17.63 -18.60
CA PHE A 50 0.67 -18.22 -17.75
C PHE A 50 0.43 -17.98 -16.25
N ALA A 51 -0.82 -18.09 -15.80
CA ALA A 51 -1.19 -17.83 -14.42
C ALA A 51 -1.13 -19.09 -13.53
N GLY A 52 -0.71 -18.95 -12.28
CA GLY A 52 -0.92 -19.98 -11.26
C GLY A 52 -2.42 -20.23 -11.10
N ILE A 53 -3.17 -19.16 -10.84
CA ILE A 53 -4.64 -19.16 -10.78
C ILE A 53 -5.16 -18.08 -11.72
N PHE A 54 -6.06 -18.46 -12.62
CA PHE A 54 -6.73 -17.57 -13.56
C PHE A 54 -8.24 -17.59 -13.27
N ASN A 55 -8.71 -16.62 -12.50
CA ASN A 55 -10.12 -16.43 -12.16
C ASN A 55 -10.73 -15.38 -13.07
N PHE A 56 -11.37 -15.81 -14.16
CA PHE A 56 -11.71 -14.93 -15.29
C PHE A 56 -13.20 -14.80 -15.54
N GLY A 57 -13.66 -13.55 -15.53
CA GLY A 57 -15.02 -13.15 -15.82
C GLY A 57 -15.81 -12.79 -14.58
N THR A 58 -16.80 -11.91 -14.75
CA THR A 58 -17.60 -11.34 -13.65
C THR A 58 -18.38 -12.38 -12.84
N ASN A 59 -18.60 -13.57 -13.41
CA ASN A 59 -19.31 -14.67 -12.74
C ASN A 59 -18.34 -15.75 -12.21
N ALA A 60 -17.02 -15.56 -12.38
CA ALA A 60 -16.03 -16.46 -11.85
C ALA A 60 -15.85 -16.20 -10.35
N ILE A 61 -16.06 -17.24 -9.54
CA ILE A 61 -16.02 -17.19 -8.09
C ILE A 61 -15.09 -18.30 -7.61
N ILE A 62 -14.12 -17.93 -6.79
CA ILE A 62 -13.40 -18.83 -5.89
C ILE A 62 -13.86 -18.46 -4.49
N ASP A 63 -14.43 -19.42 -3.76
CA ASP A 63 -14.97 -19.23 -2.43
C ASP A 63 -14.47 -20.37 -1.52
N THR A 64 -13.74 -20.05 -0.46
CA THR A 64 -13.26 -21.05 0.51
C THR A 64 -14.04 -21.06 1.83
N GLY A 65 -15.11 -20.25 1.93
CA GLY A 65 -16.11 -20.38 2.98
C GLY A 65 -15.63 -19.95 4.37
N THR A 66 -15.58 -20.86 5.33
CA THR A 66 -15.13 -20.53 6.71
C THR A 66 -14.00 -21.44 7.12
N GLY A 67 -13.01 -20.89 7.80
CA GLY A 67 -11.86 -21.61 8.33
C GLY A 67 -10.58 -20.85 8.03
N SER A 68 -9.43 -21.44 8.34
CA SER A 68 -8.15 -20.83 7.97
C SER A 68 -7.66 -21.41 6.65
N ASP A 69 -7.89 -20.68 5.58
CA ASP A 69 -7.69 -21.12 4.21
C ASP A 69 -6.37 -20.65 3.63
N ARG A 70 -5.91 -21.37 2.61
CA ARG A 70 -4.65 -21.07 1.94
C ARG A 70 -4.76 -21.14 0.43
N ILE A 71 -4.59 -20.00 -0.21
CA ILE A 71 -4.43 -19.90 -1.65
C ILE A 71 -2.95 -19.73 -1.98
N THR A 72 -2.38 -20.64 -2.75
CA THR A 72 -1.01 -20.54 -3.28
C THR A 72 -1.03 -20.50 -4.79
N ALA A 73 -0.36 -19.50 -5.37
CA ALA A 73 -0.29 -19.36 -6.81
C ALA A 73 1.15 -19.13 -7.28
N THR A 74 1.56 -19.91 -8.28
CA THR A 74 2.87 -19.79 -8.92
C THR A 74 2.71 -19.66 -10.42
N GLY A 75 3.29 -18.63 -11.01
CA GLY A 75 3.22 -18.38 -12.45
C GLY A 75 3.84 -17.04 -12.83
N SER A 76 3.82 -16.72 -14.12
CA SER A 76 4.20 -15.37 -14.58
C SER A 76 3.17 -14.37 -14.09
N PHE A 77 1.90 -14.78 -14.12
CA PHE A 77 0.91 -14.24 -13.20
C PHE A 77 0.79 -15.20 -12.02
N GLY A 78 0.89 -14.74 -10.78
CA GLY A 78 0.50 -15.58 -9.65
C GLY A 78 -0.99 -15.83 -9.73
N ILE A 79 -1.74 -14.76 -9.48
CA ILE A 79 -3.20 -14.71 -9.61
C ILE A 79 -3.54 -13.67 -10.67
N TYR A 80 -4.31 -14.06 -11.68
CA TYR A 80 -5.08 -13.12 -12.49
C TYR A 80 -6.53 -13.22 -12.03
N ASN A 81 -7.12 -12.10 -11.64
CA ASN A 81 -8.50 -12.03 -11.16
C ASN A 81 -9.27 -10.93 -11.91
N SER A 82 -10.38 -11.30 -12.55
CA SER A 82 -11.43 -10.38 -13.00
C SER A 82 -12.83 -10.81 -12.53
N GLY A 83 -12.86 -11.79 -11.62
CA GLY A 83 -14.05 -12.27 -10.92
C GLY A 83 -13.96 -11.97 -9.43
N THR A 84 -14.46 -12.88 -8.61
CA THR A 84 -14.38 -12.82 -7.14
C THR A 84 -13.52 -13.94 -6.58
N ILE A 85 -12.62 -13.60 -5.67
CA ILE A 85 -11.92 -14.53 -4.78
C ILE A 85 -12.33 -14.13 -3.36
N ASN A 86 -12.94 -15.04 -2.63
CA ASN A 86 -13.40 -14.86 -1.26
C ASN A 86 -12.81 -15.99 -0.42
N THR A 87 -12.05 -15.68 0.63
CA THR A 87 -11.57 -16.72 1.55
C THR A 87 -12.48 -16.87 2.77
N GLY A 88 -13.09 -15.78 3.22
CA GLY A 88 -14.35 -15.79 3.95
C GLY A 88 -14.20 -15.42 5.42
N THR A 89 -14.21 -16.35 6.36
CA THR A 89 -13.92 -16.00 7.78
C THR A 89 -12.86 -16.92 8.32
N GLY A 90 -11.95 -16.39 9.13
CA GLY A 90 -10.83 -17.13 9.68
C GLY A 90 -9.51 -16.61 9.13
N ARG A 91 -8.40 -16.97 9.79
CA ARG A 91 -7.07 -16.50 9.36
C ARG A 91 -6.70 -17.10 8.00
N ASP A 92 -6.81 -16.30 6.95
CA ASP A 92 -6.58 -16.72 5.59
C ASP A 92 -5.23 -16.24 5.05
N ILE A 93 -4.66 -17.04 4.15
CA ILE A 93 -3.34 -16.78 3.59
C ILE A 93 -3.37 -16.92 2.07
N ILE A 94 -3.11 -15.82 1.37
CA ILE A 94 -2.84 -15.80 -0.06
C ILE A 94 -1.35 -15.59 -0.28
N THR A 95 -0.65 -16.61 -0.77
CA THR A 95 0.79 -16.57 -1.07
C THR A 95 1.05 -16.72 -2.56
N ILE A 96 1.79 -15.76 -3.12
CA ILE A 96 2.20 -15.76 -4.52
C ILE A 96 3.71 -15.85 -4.61
N THR A 97 4.17 -16.76 -5.48
CA THR A 97 5.56 -16.85 -5.90
C THR A 97 5.65 -16.67 -7.41
N GLY A 98 6.36 -15.64 -7.87
CA GLY A 98 6.51 -15.41 -9.30
C GLY A 98 7.47 -16.38 -9.97
N ASN A 99 7.18 -16.72 -11.22
CA ASN A 99 8.20 -17.21 -12.15
C ASN A 99 8.30 -16.29 -13.39
N GLY A 100 9.37 -15.50 -13.44
CA GLY A 100 9.71 -14.69 -14.61
C GLY A 100 9.31 -13.22 -14.52
N ASN A 101 8.78 -12.66 -15.61
CA ASN A 101 8.65 -11.20 -15.80
C ASN A 101 7.23 -10.63 -15.62
N GLY A 102 6.27 -11.38 -15.05
CA GLY A 102 4.86 -10.99 -15.07
C GLY A 102 4.38 -10.12 -13.89
N VAL A 103 3.25 -10.43 -13.26
CA VAL A 103 2.66 -9.71 -12.10
C VAL A 103 2.25 -10.71 -11.02
N GLY A 104 2.43 -10.40 -9.73
CA GLY A 104 2.07 -11.34 -8.66
C GLY A 104 0.57 -11.54 -8.55
N ILE A 105 -0.14 -10.47 -8.19
CA ILE A 105 -1.60 -10.39 -8.27
C ILE A 105 -1.96 -9.35 -9.31
N TYR A 106 -2.67 -9.75 -10.36
CA TYR A 106 -3.28 -8.85 -11.33
C TYR A 106 -4.79 -8.88 -11.14
N ASN A 107 -5.30 -7.97 -10.31
CA ASN A 107 -6.73 -7.81 -10.03
C ASN A 107 -7.32 -6.75 -10.96
N ASP A 108 -7.88 -7.20 -12.08
CA ASP A 108 -8.39 -6.37 -13.17
C ASP A 108 -9.91 -6.19 -13.06
N GLY A 109 -10.32 -5.20 -12.28
CA GLY A 109 -11.74 -4.94 -11.98
C GLY A 109 -12.43 -6.05 -11.18
N GLY A 110 -11.68 -7.04 -10.68
CA GLY A 110 -12.19 -8.10 -9.82
C GLY A 110 -12.23 -7.73 -8.34
N ASN A 111 -12.72 -8.65 -7.52
CA ASN A 111 -12.76 -8.54 -6.06
C ASN A 111 -11.91 -9.65 -5.44
N ILE A 112 -11.05 -9.27 -4.50
CA ILE A 112 -10.35 -10.19 -3.60
C ILE A 112 -10.77 -9.79 -2.19
N ASN A 113 -11.41 -10.70 -1.46
CA ASN A 113 -11.88 -10.50 -0.09
C ASN A 113 -11.30 -11.61 0.79
N THR A 114 -10.62 -11.25 1.88
CA THR A 114 -10.15 -12.26 2.84
C THR A 114 -11.09 -12.43 4.02
N GLY A 115 -11.67 -11.33 4.51
CA GLY A 115 -12.91 -11.30 5.30
C GLY A 115 -12.69 -10.99 6.77
N ASP A 116 -13.13 -11.84 7.70
CA ASP A 116 -12.92 -11.56 9.13
C ASP A 116 -11.75 -12.41 9.67
N ASP A 117 -11.10 -11.93 10.73
CA ASP A 117 -9.84 -12.39 11.34
C ASP A 117 -8.56 -11.86 10.65
N ASN A 118 -7.41 -12.10 11.29
CA ASN A 118 -6.12 -11.60 10.81
C ASN A 118 -5.66 -12.32 9.55
N ASP A 119 -5.74 -11.68 8.40
CA ASP A 119 -5.42 -12.24 7.10
C ASP A 119 -4.04 -11.84 6.58
N THR A 120 -3.55 -12.57 5.58
CA THR A 120 -2.26 -12.27 4.96
C THR A 120 -2.26 -12.49 3.47
N ILE A 121 -1.99 -11.42 2.72
CA ILE A 121 -1.65 -11.45 1.31
C ILE A 121 -0.15 -11.17 1.16
N THR A 122 0.59 -12.16 0.67
CA THR A 122 2.04 -12.03 0.41
C THR A 122 2.37 -12.31 -1.05
N VAL A 123 2.98 -11.33 -1.70
CA VAL A 123 3.60 -11.48 -3.03
C VAL A 123 5.12 -11.42 -2.89
N ALA A 124 5.77 -12.57 -3.03
CA ALA A 124 7.22 -12.71 -2.93
C ALA A 124 7.90 -12.80 -4.30
N ASN A 125 9.14 -12.30 -4.36
CA ASN A 125 10.21 -12.47 -5.36
C ASN A 125 9.87 -13.17 -6.69
N GLY A 126 10.34 -12.59 -7.80
CA GLY A 126 10.44 -13.29 -9.09
C GLY A 126 9.43 -12.85 -10.15
N ILE A 127 9.07 -11.56 -10.13
CA ILE A 127 8.06 -10.97 -10.98
C ILE A 127 8.66 -9.71 -11.59
N GLY A 128 9.16 -9.75 -12.82
CA GLY A 128 9.73 -8.57 -13.49
C GLY A 128 8.82 -7.33 -13.53
N GLY A 129 7.50 -7.48 -13.34
CA GLY A 129 6.55 -6.38 -13.23
C GLY A 129 6.13 -6.04 -11.80
N ASN A 130 4.84 -5.73 -11.62
CA ASN A 130 4.28 -5.32 -10.34
C ASN A 130 4.10 -6.50 -9.39
N GLY A 131 4.29 -6.29 -8.09
CA GLY A 131 3.92 -7.30 -7.10
C GLY A 131 2.40 -7.45 -7.06
N ILE A 132 1.69 -6.36 -6.74
CA ILE A 132 0.23 -6.26 -6.85
C ILE A 132 -0.10 -5.18 -7.87
N TYR A 133 -0.95 -5.49 -8.84
CA TYR A 133 -1.67 -4.54 -9.66
C TYR A 133 -3.15 -4.67 -9.34
N ASN A 134 -3.77 -3.58 -8.90
CA ASN A 134 -5.18 -3.54 -8.52
C ASN A 134 -5.90 -2.43 -9.29
N SER A 135 -6.91 -2.78 -10.08
CA SER A 135 -7.89 -1.84 -10.65
C SER A 135 -9.32 -2.16 -10.20
N GLY A 136 -9.50 -3.18 -9.37
CA GLY A 136 -10.76 -3.56 -8.72
C GLY A 136 -10.71 -3.30 -7.22
N SER A 137 -11.17 -4.26 -6.42
CA SER A 137 -11.14 -4.20 -4.95
C SER A 137 -10.29 -5.32 -4.36
N ILE A 138 -9.44 -4.95 -3.39
CA ILE A 138 -8.82 -5.85 -2.41
C ILE A 138 -9.36 -5.41 -1.05
N ASN A 139 -10.05 -6.29 -0.34
CA ASN A 139 -10.59 -6.06 0.99
C ASN A 139 -10.05 -7.14 1.94
N THR A 140 -9.45 -6.76 3.06
CA THR A 140 -9.01 -7.75 4.05
C THR A 140 -9.98 -7.91 5.20
N GLY A 141 -10.63 -6.85 5.66
CA GLY A 141 -11.87 -6.87 6.46
C GLY A 141 -11.65 -6.59 7.95
N ASP A 142 -12.21 -7.36 8.87
CA ASP A 142 -11.99 -7.09 10.31
C ASP A 142 -10.85 -7.98 10.81
N GLY A 143 -9.75 -7.42 11.29
CA GLY A 143 -8.57 -8.19 11.69
C GLY A 143 -7.32 -7.34 11.70
N ASN A 144 -6.22 -7.88 12.24
CA ASN A 144 -4.90 -7.27 12.04
C ASN A 144 -4.28 -7.88 10.78
N ASP A 145 -4.52 -7.25 9.64
CA ASP A 145 -4.24 -7.81 8.33
C ASP A 145 -2.88 -7.39 7.79
N ILE A 146 -2.35 -8.20 6.87
CA ILE A 146 -1.06 -7.94 6.24
C ILE A 146 -1.17 -8.05 4.73
N ILE A 147 -0.89 -6.96 4.03
CA ILE A 147 -0.61 -6.94 2.58
C ILE A 147 0.86 -6.61 2.38
N ASN A 148 1.66 -7.62 2.04
CA ASN A 148 3.08 -7.45 1.77
C ASN A 148 3.41 -7.83 0.31
N SER A 149 3.94 -6.88 -0.44
CA SER A 149 4.19 -7.07 -1.87
C SER A 149 5.54 -6.53 -2.31
N THR A 150 6.32 -7.40 -2.94
CA THR A 150 7.59 -7.06 -3.60
C THR A 150 7.43 -7.10 -5.13
N GLY A 151 7.63 -5.96 -5.78
CA GLY A 151 7.70 -5.85 -7.24
C GLY A 151 9.08 -6.26 -7.77
N GLY A 152 9.21 -6.38 -9.10
CA GLY A 152 10.42 -6.85 -9.77
C GLY A 152 11.70 -6.10 -9.45
N ILE A 153 12.57 -6.72 -8.67
CA ILE A 153 13.92 -6.22 -8.39
C ILE A 153 14.80 -6.45 -9.65
N GLY A 154 14.62 -5.61 -10.67
CA GLY A 154 15.42 -5.62 -11.90
C GLY A 154 14.86 -4.76 -13.04
N ASP A 155 13.56 -4.44 -13.02
CA ASP A 155 12.90 -3.61 -14.03
C ASP A 155 12.69 -2.19 -13.49
N LEU A 156 13.04 -1.18 -14.30
CA LEU A 156 12.84 0.24 -14.00
C LEU A 156 11.35 0.64 -13.98
N GLY A 157 10.44 -0.23 -14.44
CA GLY A 157 8.99 -0.01 -14.39
C GLY A 157 8.26 -0.68 -13.23
N SER A 158 8.96 -1.40 -12.36
CA SER A 158 8.34 -2.26 -11.33
C SER A 158 7.74 -1.49 -10.15
N VAL A 159 6.60 -1.99 -9.65
CA VAL A 159 5.89 -1.43 -8.48
C VAL A 159 5.61 -2.52 -7.46
N GLY A 160 5.78 -2.22 -6.16
CA GLY A 160 5.42 -3.14 -5.08
C GLY A 160 3.91 -3.33 -5.07
N ILE A 161 3.18 -2.24 -4.84
CA ILE A 161 1.71 -2.19 -4.93
C ILE A 161 1.30 -1.07 -5.87
N TYR A 162 0.70 -1.41 -7.00
CA TYR A 162 0.10 -0.46 -7.93
C TYR A 162 -1.42 -0.50 -7.80
N ASN A 163 -1.99 0.44 -7.05
CA ASN A 163 -3.43 0.67 -6.96
C ASN A 163 -3.87 1.67 -8.05
N SER A 164 -4.29 1.13 -9.20
CA SER A 164 -4.66 1.86 -10.41
C SER A 164 -6.17 2.13 -10.45
N ARG A 165 -6.62 3.20 -9.78
CA ARG A 165 -8.05 3.56 -9.62
C ARG A 165 -8.90 2.47 -8.94
N GLY A 166 -8.25 1.50 -8.30
CA GLY A 166 -8.90 0.48 -7.48
C GLY A 166 -9.07 0.94 -6.04
N ILE A 167 -9.56 0.03 -5.22
CA ILE A 167 -9.70 0.18 -3.77
C ILE A 167 -8.88 -0.92 -3.11
N ILE A 168 -8.04 -0.52 -2.16
CA ILE A 168 -7.46 -1.40 -1.15
C ILE A 168 -8.07 -0.95 0.17
N ASN A 169 -8.80 -1.82 0.85
CA ASN A 169 -9.44 -1.57 2.13
C ASN A 169 -8.98 -2.64 3.12
N THR A 170 -8.36 -2.26 4.24
CA THR A 170 -7.96 -3.27 5.23
C THR A 170 -8.97 -3.43 6.35
N GLY A 171 -9.67 -2.36 6.76
CA GLY A 171 -10.95 -2.47 7.46
C GLY A 171 -10.87 -2.05 8.92
N THR A 172 -11.03 -2.94 9.89
CA THR A 172 -10.80 -2.59 11.30
C THR A 172 -9.74 -3.50 11.91
N GLY A 173 -8.86 -2.94 12.72
CA GLY A 173 -7.72 -3.63 13.33
C GLY A 173 -6.41 -2.95 12.97
N SER A 174 -5.31 -3.46 13.50
CA SER A 174 -3.97 -2.91 13.25
C SER A 174 -3.35 -3.55 12.02
N ASP A 175 -3.50 -2.88 10.88
CA ASP A 175 -3.16 -3.39 9.57
C ASP A 175 -1.77 -2.98 9.10
N ILE A 176 -1.21 -3.78 8.19
CA ILE A 176 0.10 -3.52 7.59
C ILE A 176 0.01 -3.63 6.08
N ILE A 177 0.27 -2.52 5.39
CA ILE A 177 0.46 -2.47 3.93
C ILE A 177 1.92 -2.15 3.63
N THR A 178 2.63 -3.09 3.02
CA THR A 178 4.03 -2.92 2.61
C THR A 178 4.19 -3.13 1.11
N GLY A 179 4.65 -2.09 0.42
CA GLY A 179 5.06 -2.15 -0.99
C GLY A 179 6.54 -1.88 -1.14
N THR A 180 7.28 -2.82 -1.71
CA THR A 180 8.72 -2.67 -2.00
C THR A 180 9.02 -2.93 -3.47
N SER A 181 9.78 -2.05 -4.11
CA SER A 181 10.24 -2.28 -5.48
C SER A 181 11.44 -1.42 -5.87
N ASN A 182 11.91 -1.57 -7.10
CA ASN A 182 12.98 -0.72 -7.62
C ASN A 182 12.50 0.70 -7.94
N ASN A 183 11.31 0.84 -8.53
CA ASN A 183 10.80 2.14 -8.96
C ASN A 183 9.76 2.70 -7.98
N TYR A 184 8.67 2.01 -7.71
CA TYR A 184 7.69 2.51 -6.73
C TYR A 184 7.42 1.47 -5.67
N GLY A 185 7.56 1.84 -4.39
CA GLY A 185 7.10 0.97 -3.31
C GLY A 185 5.59 0.80 -3.40
N ILE A 186 4.88 1.91 -3.29
CA ILE A 186 3.44 2.02 -3.48
C ILE A 186 3.16 3.10 -4.52
N TYR A 187 2.36 2.79 -5.54
CA TYR A 187 1.84 3.75 -6.51
C TYR A 187 0.31 3.73 -6.44
N ASN A 188 -0.27 4.80 -5.92
CA ASN A 188 -1.69 4.95 -5.69
C ASN A 188 -2.30 6.03 -6.59
N THR A 189 -3.31 5.66 -7.36
CA THR A 189 -4.21 6.57 -8.11
C THR A 189 -5.67 6.28 -7.81
N GLY A 190 -5.94 5.38 -6.87
CA GLY A 190 -7.27 5.04 -6.37
C GLY A 190 -7.37 5.38 -4.89
N THR A 191 -7.96 4.48 -4.12
CA THR A 191 -8.10 4.62 -2.67
C THR A 191 -7.36 3.50 -1.96
N ILE A 192 -6.54 3.87 -0.98
CA ILE A 192 -6.07 2.98 0.07
C ILE A 192 -6.73 3.48 1.35
N ASN A 193 -7.50 2.61 2.01
CA ASN A 193 -8.19 2.90 3.26
C ASN A 193 -7.79 1.82 4.28
N THR A 194 -7.21 2.18 5.42
CA THR A 194 -6.91 1.18 6.45
C THR A 194 -7.99 1.08 7.52
N GLY A 195 -8.70 2.18 7.79
CA GLY A 195 -9.93 2.19 8.58
C GLY A 195 -9.68 2.45 10.07
N ASP A 196 -10.31 1.71 10.99
CA ASP A 196 -10.10 1.96 12.42
C ASP A 196 -9.03 1.02 12.98
N GLY A 197 -7.96 1.55 13.56
CA GLY A 197 -6.89 0.80 14.20
C GLY A 197 -5.57 1.54 14.18
N SER A 198 -4.51 0.91 14.68
CA SER A 198 -3.15 1.48 14.56
C SER A 198 -2.45 0.83 13.38
N ASP A 199 -2.47 1.53 12.25
CA ASP A 199 -2.09 0.99 10.94
C ASP A 199 -0.70 1.41 10.51
N ILE A 200 -0.10 0.61 9.62
CA ILE A 200 1.22 0.87 9.06
C ILE A 200 1.20 0.75 7.54
N ILE A 201 1.49 1.86 6.86
CA ILE A 201 1.72 1.89 5.40
C ILE A 201 3.18 2.17 5.14
N THR A 202 3.89 1.24 4.51
CA THR A 202 5.31 1.39 4.14
C THR A 202 5.50 1.23 2.64
N GLY A 203 6.01 2.28 2.00
CA GLY A 203 6.44 2.26 0.60
C GLY A 203 7.95 2.44 0.47
N THR A 204 8.65 1.48 -0.13
CA THR A 204 10.11 1.54 -0.34
C THR A 204 10.48 1.41 -1.82
N SER A 205 11.18 2.42 -2.34
CA SER A 205 11.92 2.34 -3.61
C SER A 205 13.40 2.10 -3.34
N THR A 206 13.95 1.03 -3.90
CA THR A 206 15.35 0.65 -3.68
C THR A 206 16.33 1.28 -4.68
N THR A 207 15.84 1.91 -5.76
CA THR A 207 16.70 2.58 -6.75
C THR A 207 16.54 4.10 -6.76
N GLY A 208 17.48 4.79 -7.41
CA GLY A 208 17.63 6.25 -7.37
C GLY A 208 16.54 7.08 -8.05
N GLY A 209 15.74 6.50 -8.95
CA GLY A 209 14.76 7.27 -9.75
C GLY A 209 13.34 7.27 -9.21
N GLY A 210 13.06 6.34 -8.29
CA GLY A 210 11.72 5.98 -7.85
C GLY A 210 11.17 6.75 -6.65
N TYR A 211 9.95 6.42 -6.21
CA TYR A 211 9.33 6.97 -5.00
C TYR A 211 9.00 5.86 -4.01
N GLY A 212 9.13 6.15 -2.71
CA GLY A 212 8.65 5.22 -1.68
C GLY A 212 7.14 5.04 -1.81
N ILE A 213 6.43 6.16 -1.73
CA ILE A 213 4.99 6.27 -1.98
C ILE A 213 4.77 7.34 -3.05
N TYR A 214 4.08 6.99 -4.13
CA TYR A 214 3.52 7.92 -5.11
C TYR A 214 2.00 7.94 -4.96
N ASN A 215 1.43 9.09 -4.61
CA ASN A 215 0.01 9.26 -4.37
C ASN A 215 -0.59 10.36 -5.26
N ASP A 216 -1.38 9.95 -6.23
CA ASP A 216 -2.26 10.80 -7.05
C ASP A 216 -3.75 10.53 -6.72
N GLY A 217 -4.03 9.71 -5.70
CA GLY A 217 -5.37 9.33 -5.24
C GLY A 217 -5.61 9.72 -3.78
N THR A 218 -6.22 8.81 -3.01
CA THR A 218 -6.45 8.98 -1.58
C THR A 218 -5.75 7.86 -0.80
N ILE A 219 -5.04 8.24 0.25
CA ILE A 219 -4.63 7.36 1.34
C ILE A 219 -5.35 7.90 2.59
N ASP A 220 -6.14 7.05 3.23
CA ASP A 220 -6.91 7.34 4.44
C ASP A 220 -6.58 6.26 5.47
N THR A 221 -6.09 6.65 6.65
CA THR A 221 -5.82 5.68 7.72
C THR A 221 -6.86 5.69 8.83
N GLY A 222 -7.88 6.55 8.74
CA GLY A 222 -9.02 6.52 9.64
C GLY A 222 -8.70 6.90 11.08
N ALA A 223 -8.94 5.99 12.04
CA ALA A 223 -8.83 6.32 13.46
C ALA A 223 -7.94 5.35 14.22
N GLY A 224 -6.96 5.88 14.93
CA GLY A 224 -5.99 5.18 15.75
C GLY A 224 -4.61 5.78 15.51
N ASN A 225 -3.57 5.22 16.13
CA ASN A 225 -2.24 5.82 15.98
C ASN A 225 -1.54 5.22 14.76
N ASP A 226 -1.53 5.94 13.65
CA ASP A 226 -1.11 5.42 12.36
C ASP A 226 0.31 5.82 11.98
N ILE A 227 0.93 5.01 11.13
CA ILE A 227 2.28 5.24 10.64
C ILE A 227 2.33 5.09 9.13
N ILE A 228 2.73 6.15 8.44
CA ILE A 228 3.00 6.13 7.01
C ILE A 228 4.48 6.46 6.77
N ILE A 229 5.20 5.54 6.14
CA ILE A 229 6.63 5.68 5.84
C ILE A 229 6.86 5.52 4.34
N GLY A 230 7.37 6.58 3.72
CA GLY A 230 7.89 6.55 2.35
C GLY A 230 9.40 6.67 2.33
N THR A 231 10.08 5.70 1.72
CA THR A 231 11.56 5.67 1.63
C THR A 231 12.01 5.60 0.17
N SER A 232 12.82 6.58 -0.26
CA SER A 232 13.52 6.56 -1.55
C SER A 232 14.72 7.51 -1.56
N ASN A 233 15.64 7.30 -2.50
CA ASN A 233 16.73 8.22 -2.78
C ASN A 233 16.29 9.48 -3.56
N ASN A 234 15.12 9.46 -4.23
CA ASN A 234 14.58 10.63 -4.93
C ASN A 234 13.61 11.42 -4.03
N TYR A 235 12.42 10.86 -3.78
CA TYR A 235 11.50 11.36 -2.75
C TYR A 235 10.86 10.20 -2.03
N GLY A 236 10.83 10.29 -0.69
CA GLY A 236 10.16 9.31 0.14
C GLY A 236 8.67 9.25 -0.22
N ILE A 237 8.04 10.42 -0.31
CA ILE A 237 6.62 10.56 -0.63
C ILE A 237 6.43 11.63 -1.72
N TYR A 238 5.86 11.24 -2.85
CA TYR A 238 5.34 12.15 -3.86
C TYR A 238 3.81 12.16 -3.77
N ASN A 239 3.20 13.32 -3.52
CA ASN A 239 1.76 13.45 -3.29
C ASN A 239 1.17 14.59 -4.15
N ASN A 240 0.31 14.26 -5.11
CA ASN A 240 -0.65 15.20 -5.72
C ASN A 240 -2.11 14.93 -5.30
N GLY A 241 -2.33 13.84 -4.57
CA GLY A 241 -3.63 13.47 -4.02
C GLY A 241 -3.83 14.00 -2.60
N THR A 242 -4.53 13.18 -1.80
CA THR A 242 -4.74 13.41 -0.37
C THR A 242 -4.15 12.25 0.42
N ILE A 243 -3.45 12.59 1.50
CA ILE A 243 -3.11 11.68 2.59
C ILE A 243 -3.82 12.24 3.82
N ASP A 244 -4.70 11.46 4.42
CA ASP A 244 -5.46 11.80 5.63
C ASP A 244 -5.20 10.73 6.68
N THR A 245 -4.71 11.12 7.86
CA THR A 245 -4.47 10.17 8.97
C THR A 245 -5.57 10.19 10.02
N GLY A 246 -6.53 11.13 9.91
CA GLY A 246 -7.74 11.12 10.71
C GLY A 246 -7.54 11.42 12.20
N ASN A 247 -7.85 10.49 13.11
CA ASN A 247 -7.76 10.75 14.55
C ASN A 247 -6.75 9.83 15.22
N GLY A 248 -5.77 10.38 15.93
CA GLY A 248 -4.78 9.56 16.64
C GLY A 248 -3.53 10.32 17.00
N GLU A 249 -2.51 9.62 17.50
CA GLU A 249 -1.15 10.16 17.51
C GLU A 249 -0.41 9.60 16.29
N ASP A 250 -0.56 10.27 15.15
CA ASP A 250 -0.13 9.77 13.85
C ASP A 250 1.31 10.15 13.50
N SER A 251 1.92 9.40 12.59
CA SER A 251 3.28 9.65 12.13
C SER A 251 3.42 9.49 10.62
N LEU A 252 3.74 10.59 9.93
CA LEU A 252 4.07 10.59 8.51
C LEU A 252 5.56 10.89 8.30
N ILE A 253 6.30 9.93 7.74
CA ILE A 253 7.75 10.01 7.56
C ILE A 253 8.10 9.87 6.08
N ALA A 254 8.69 10.91 5.50
CA ALA A 254 9.23 10.88 4.15
C ALA A 254 10.77 10.87 4.18
N ASP A 255 11.35 9.68 4.26
CA ASP A 255 12.79 9.48 4.15
C ASP A 255 13.21 9.60 2.68
N GLY A 256 13.76 10.78 2.35
CA GLY A 256 13.98 11.26 0.96
C GLY A 256 13.24 12.57 0.67
N GLY A 257 12.35 13.00 1.56
CA GLY A 257 11.59 14.24 1.43
C GLY A 257 10.26 14.09 0.68
N PHE A 258 9.53 15.20 0.63
CA PHE A 258 8.22 15.31 -0.01
C PHE A 258 8.33 15.97 -1.40
N SER A 259 7.37 15.67 -2.27
CA SER A 259 7.18 16.37 -3.55
C SER A 259 5.72 16.32 -3.98
N GLY A 260 5.36 17.13 -4.96
CA GLY A 260 4.00 17.27 -5.47
C GLY A 260 3.26 18.48 -4.90
N SER A 261 1.96 18.51 -5.15
CA SER A 261 1.06 19.63 -4.84
C SER A 261 -0.16 19.24 -4.01
N GLY A 262 -0.20 17.99 -3.56
CA GLY A 262 -1.29 17.40 -2.79
C GLY A 262 -1.33 17.89 -1.34
N SER A 263 -2.31 17.36 -0.62
CA SER A 263 -2.56 17.69 0.79
C SER A 263 -2.20 16.50 1.69
N VAL A 264 -1.58 16.83 2.82
CA VAL A 264 -1.41 15.96 3.98
C VAL A 264 -2.22 16.56 5.10
N LEU A 265 -3.15 15.78 5.65
CA LEU A 265 -4.01 16.14 6.77
C LEU A 265 -3.70 15.16 7.90
N LEU A 266 -3.14 15.66 9.01
CA LEU A 266 -2.84 14.80 10.17
C LEU A 266 -4.03 14.67 11.12
N GLY A 267 -4.96 15.63 11.08
CA GLY A 267 -6.27 15.50 11.71
C GLY A 267 -6.25 15.86 13.20
N ASN A 268 -6.70 14.97 14.08
CA ASN A 268 -6.78 15.26 15.51
C ASN A 268 -5.81 14.39 16.33
N GLY A 269 -4.96 15.03 17.13
CA GLY A 269 -4.27 14.36 18.23
C GLY A 269 -2.90 14.95 18.54
N LYS A 270 -1.84 14.14 18.51
CA LYS A 270 -0.47 14.65 18.70
C LYS A 270 0.41 14.07 17.62
N ASP A 271 0.34 14.70 16.46
CA ASP A 271 0.84 14.12 15.24
C ASP A 271 2.28 14.51 14.97
N TYR A 272 2.95 13.69 14.19
CA TYR A 272 4.35 13.84 13.87
C TYR A 272 4.59 13.75 12.36
N LEU A 273 5.15 14.80 11.80
CA LEU A 273 5.54 14.88 10.40
C LEU A 273 7.05 15.00 10.29
N LYS A 274 7.72 14.06 9.63
CA LYS A 274 9.17 14.14 9.35
C LYS A 274 9.44 14.24 7.86
N GLY A 275 10.17 15.28 7.48
CA GLY A 275 10.62 15.48 6.11
C GLY A 275 10.62 16.94 5.69
N PHE A 276 10.97 17.18 4.43
CA PHE A 276 10.84 18.50 3.81
C PHE A 276 10.54 18.33 2.32
N GLY A 277 9.71 19.21 1.77
CA GLY A 277 9.37 19.19 0.36
C GLY A 277 8.23 20.14 -0.01
N SER A 278 7.75 20.03 -1.25
CA SER A 278 6.56 20.78 -1.68
C SER A 278 5.28 20.05 -1.28
N GLY A 279 4.21 20.82 -1.09
CA GLY A 279 2.89 20.33 -0.71
C GLY A 279 2.16 21.28 0.24
N SER A 280 0.99 20.86 0.70
CA SER A 280 0.25 21.45 1.81
C SER A 280 0.19 20.45 2.96
N PHE A 281 0.61 20.87 4.15
CA PHE A 281 0.69 20.01 5.33
C PHE A 281 -0.09 20.67 6.47
N ASP A 282 -1.15 20.02 6.93
CA ASP A 282 -1.99 20.50 8.02
C ASP A 282 -1.86 19.56 9.21
N GLY A 283 -1.32 20.05 10.32
CA GLY A 283 -1.25 19.30 11.58
C GLY A 283 -2.62 19.13 12.23
N GLY A 284 -3.58 20.01 11.92
CA GLY A 284 -4.95 19.90 12.42
C GLY A 284 -5.10 20.36 13.87
N ASN A 285 -5.83 19.60 14.68
CA ASN A 285 -6.04 19.93 16.09
C ASN A 285 -5.17 19.04 16.97
N GLY A 286 -4.21 19.64 17.65
CA GLY A 286 -3.33 18.83 18.45
C GLY A 286 -2.22 19.60 19.10
N LYS A 287 -1.20 18.85 19.52
CA LYS A 287 0.12 19.43 19.74
C LYS A 287 1.06 18.77 18.75
N ASP A 288 1.02 19.25 17.52
CA ASP A 288 1.58 18.57 16.37
C ASP A 288 3.00 19.05 16.12
N ALA A 289 3.84 18.11 15.68
CA ALA A 289 5.27 18.30 15.54
C ALA A 289 5.73 18.13 14.09
N LEU A 290 6.40 19.14 13.55
CA LEU A 290 7.13 19.06 12.29
C LEU A 290 8.62 18.87 12.56
N GLU A 291 9.21 17.80 12.06
CA GLU A 291 10.66 17.58 12.05
C GLU A 291 11.26 17.82 10.67
N LEU A 292 12.11 18.85 10.59
CA LEU A 292 12.87 19.16 9.38
C LEU A 292 14.14 18.33 9.30
N THR A 293 14.43 17.83 8.10
CA THR A 293 15.70 17.19 7.78
C THR A 293 16.84 18.21 7.63
N SER A 294 18.06 17.74 7.39
CA SER A 294 19.23 18.61 7.29
C SER A 294 19.08 19.67 6.19
N GLY A 295 19.46 20.91 6.51
CA GLY A 295 19.29 22.04 5.58
C GLY A 295 19.28 23.40 6.25
N SER A 296 19.16 24.44 5.41
CA SER A 296 18.94 25.82 5.84
C SER A 296 17.62 26.29 5.26
N TYR A 297 16.74 26.75 6.14
CA TYR A 297 15.35 27.08 5.84
C TYR A 297 15.08 28.53 6.19
N THR A 298 14.51 29.29 5.26
CA THR A 298 13.95 30.61 5.56
C THR A 298 12.48 30.46 5.92
N VAL A 299 12.10 30.97 7.08
CA VAL A 299 10.72 31.00 7.57
C VAL A 299 9.99 32.16 6.90
N GLY A 300 8.84 31.86 6.28
CA GLY A 300 7.85 32.85 5.91
C GLY A 300 6.59 32.69 6.76
N ILE A 301 6.00 33.82 7.18
CA ILE A 301 4.75 33.82 7.94
C ILE A 301 3.68 34.49 7.10
N SER A 302 2.53 33.82 6.98
CA SER A 302 1.34 34.31 6.30
C SER A 302 0.14 34.31 7.24
N ALA A 303 -0.99 34.86 6.81
CA ALA A 303 -2.22 34.83 7.60
C ALA A 303 -2.77 33.41 7.83
N THR A 304 -2.39 32.45 6.99
CA THR A 304 -2.97 31.10 6.97
C THR A 304 -1.99 30.02 7.40
N GLY A 305 -0.76 30.38 7.79
CA GLY A 305 0.24 29.39 8.19
C GLY A 305 1.68 29.89 8.08
N VAL A 306 2.59 28.95 8.34
CA VAL A 306 4.04 29.13 8.24
C VAL A 306 4.52 28.40 6.98
N ASN A 307 5.53 28.95 6.31
CA ASN A 307 6.19 28.26 5.23
C ASN A 307 7.70 28.19 5.47
N PHE A 308 8.29 27.11 5.01
CA PHE A 308 9.74 26.88 5.07
C PHE A 308 10.28 26.82 3.64
N THR A 309 11.22 27.69 3.33
CA THR A 309 11.84 27.76 2.00
C THR A 309 13.28 27.24 2.04
N LYS A 310 13.61 26.28 1.17
CA LYS A 310 14.98 25.79 0.94
C LYS A 310 15.25 25.77 -0.58
N GLY A 311 16.09 26.68 -1.05
CA GLY A 311 16.29 26.89 -2.48
C GLY A 311 15.00 27.39 -3.14
N SER A 312 14.50 26.68 -4.15
CA SER A 312 13.24 26.98 -4.84
C SER A 312 12.04 26.21 -4.29
N ILE A 313 12.22 25.36 -3.28
CA ILE A 313 11.17 24.52 -2.71
C ILE A 313 10.56 25.23 -1.51
N ILE A 314 9.23 25.25 -1.47
CA ILE A 314 8.43 25.84 -0.40
C ILE A 314 7.55 24.74 0.19
N MET A 315 7.68 24.53 1.50
CA MET A 315 6.78 23.69 2.28
C MET A 315 5.74 24.59 2.95
N ASN A 316 4.45 24.35 2.72
CA ASN A 316 3.36 25.14 3.32
C ASN A 316 2.77 24.37 4.48
N THR A 317 2.76 24.96 5.67
CA THR A 317 2.33 24.28 6.90
C THR A 317 1.28 25.09 7.66
N SER A 318 0.28 24.41 8.19
CA SER A 318 -0.72 24.94 9.13
C SER A 318 -0.93 23.95 10.28
N GLY A 319 -1.51 24.40 11.39
CA GLY A 319 -1.89 23.52 12.50
C GLY A 319 -0.72 22.80 13.20
N PHE A 320 0.49 23.37 13.20
CA PHE A 320 1.62 22.82 13.95
C PHE A 320 1.97 23.72 15.14
N GLU A 321 2.26 23.12 16.29
CA GLU A 321 2.68 23.80 17.51
C GLU A 321 4.19 23.70 17.75
N GLU A 322 4.83 22.61 17.34
CA GLU A 322 6.24 22.32 17.60
C GLU A 322 7.04 22.09 16.31
N LEU A 323 8.17 22.80 16.17
CA LEU A 323 9.15 22.56 15.12
C LEU A 323 10.39 21.91 15.74
N ILE A 324 10.78 20.75 15.23
CA ILE A 324 12.00 20.02 15.56
C ILE A 324 13.02 20.25 14.43
N ALA A 325 14.17 20.81 14.78
CA ALA A 325 15.24 21.15 13.86
C ALA A 325 16.57 20.68 14.46
N GLY A 326 16.93 19.42 14.16
CA GLY A 326 18.05 18.73 14.78
C GLY A 326 17.81 18.60 16.28
N ASN A 327 18.76 19.06 17.10
CA ASN A 327 18.65 19.04 18.57
C ASN A 327 17.84 20.22 19.14
N THR A 328 17.28 21.10 18.31
CA THR A 328 16.57 22.30 18.76
C THR A 328 15.07 22.16 18.52
N LYS A 329 14.28 22.53 19.52
CA LYS A 329 12.82 22.63 19.43
C LYS A 329 12.39 24.10 19.44
N TYR A 330 11.47 24.45 18.58
CA TYR A 330 10.85 25.78 18.49
C TYR A 330 9.35 25.64 18.68
N ASP A 331 8.76 26.65 19.30
CA ASP A 331 7.31 26.86 19.31
C ASP A 331 6.95 27.64 18.05
N PHE A 332 5.99 27.15 17.26
CA PHE A 332 5.57 27.79 16.01
C PHE A 332 5.11 29.24 16.23
N SER A 333 4.49 29.55 17.38
CA SER A 333 4.03 30.90 17.72
C SER A 333 5.18 31.90 17.96
N ARG A 334 6.40 31.40 18.11
CA ARG A 334 7.61 32.19 18.36
C ARG A 334 8.51 32.33 17.14
N LEU A 335 8.16 31.70 16.02
CA LEU A 335 8.86 31.89 14.75
C LEU A 335 8.65 33.32 14.24
N THR A 336 9.65 33.83 13.50
CA THR A 336 9.60 35.18 12.94
C THR A 336 9.83 35.17 11.43
N ASN A 337 9.16 36.08 10.72
CA ASN A 337 9.28 36.17 9.27
C ASN A 337 10.72 36.54 8.88
N GLY A 338 11.31 35.78 7.96
CA GLY A 338 12.70 35.91 7.54
C GLY A 338 13.72 35.22 8.46
N GLN A 339 13.29 34.56 9.53
CA GLN A 339 14.17 33.75 10.38
C GLN A 339 14.81 32.63 9.56
N THR A 340 16.10 32.40 9.78
CA THR A 340 16.80 31.25 9.22
C THR A 340 16.91 30.15 10.27
N ILE A 341 16.44 28.95 9.94
CA ILE A 341 16.60 27.72 10.72
C ILE A 341 17.65 26.86 10.03
N SER A 342 18.72 26.50 10.74
CA SER A 342 19.75 25.59 10.23
C SER A 342 19.70 24.28 11.01
N VAL A 343 19.52 23.18 10.27
CA VAL A 343 19.50 21.81 10.78
C VAL A 343 20.79 21.13 10.35
N VAL A 344 21.56 20.67 11.34
CA VAL A 344 22.86 19.98 11.17
C VAL A 344 22.72 18.53 11.59
#